data_AF-A0A1M5HXV2-F1
#
_entry.id   AF-A0A1M5HXV2-F1
#
_cell.length_a   1.000
_cell.length_b   1.000
_cell.length_c   1.000
_cell.angle_alpha   90.00
_cell.angle_beta   90.00
_cell.angle_gamma   90.00
#
_symmetry.space_group_name_H-M   'P 1'
#
loop_
_entity.id
_entity.type
_entity.pdbx_description
1 polymer ?
#
loop_
_entity_poly.entity_id
_entity_poly.type
_entity_poly.pdbx_seq_one_letter_code
_entity_poly.pdbx_strand_id
1 'polypeptide(L)'
;MKAINKILVGLTLLVVWSASVTAQELKVEAVSSVSIDELPEYVVVTSENTKLIGGININIDYKKSDYEKVLKELESLLQNRKKLRIRNQTDLLNAMSKLGFEYVNAYNGKENNISLGSGKDVEVIGGQAKYRVNMVFKKKEKYQS
;
A
#
# COMPACT_ATOMS: atom_id res chain seq x y z
N MET A 1 -22.80 33.71 43.89
CA MET A 1 -21.44 33.44 43.36
C MET A 1 -21.00 31.99 43.62
N LYS A 2 -21.65 30.98 43.00
CA LYS A 2 -21.23 29.56 43.11
C LYS A 2 -21.25 28.79 41.78
N ALA A 3 -21.77 29.40 40.70
CA ALA A 3 -21.93 28.74 39.40
C ALA A 3 -20.74 28.96 38.44
N ILE A 4 -19.93 30.01 38.64
CA ILE A 4 -18.84 30.37 37.72
C ILE A 4 -17.65 29.39 37.85
N ASN A 5 -17.37 28.88 39.06
CA ASN A 5 -16.25 27.95 39.27
C ASN A 5 -16.50 26.53 38.71
N LYS A 6 -17.74 26.17 38.38
CA LYS A 6 -18.04 24.84 37.83
C LYS A 6 -17.82 24.76 36.31
N ILE A 7 -17.91 25.89 35.61
CA ILE A 7 -17.72 25.95 34.15
C ILE A 7 -16.22 25.96 33.81
N LEU A 8 -15.39 26.58 34.64
CA LEU A 8 -13.93 26.63 34.42
C LEU A 8 -13.24 25.27 34.63
N VAL A 9 -13.78 24.39 35.47
CA VAL A 9 -13.26 23.02 35.67
C VAL A 9 -13.74 22.06 34.57
N GLY A 10 -14.87 22.36 33.92
CA GLY A 10 -15.37 21.57 32.80
C GLY A 10 -14.60 21.80 31.50
N LEU A 11 -14.07 23.02 31.28
CA LEU A 11 -13.37 23.35 30.04
C LEU A 11 -11.91 22.86 29.99
N THR A 12 -11.26 22.67 31.15
CA THR A 12 -9.88 22.16 31.23
C THR A 12 -9.78 20.64 31.08
N LEU A 13 -10.88 19.89 31.21
CA LEU A 13 -10.86 18.43 31.05
C LEU A 13 -10.90 17.97 29.58
N LEU A 14 -11.15 18.87 28.63
CA LEU A 14 -11.29 18.54 27.20
C LEU A 14 -9.96 18.62 26.43
N VAL A 15 -8.84 18.86 27.11
CA VAL A 15 -7.51 19.06 26.50
C VAL A 15 -6.64 17.79 26.49
N VAL A 16 -7.07 16.68 27.10
CA VAL A 16 -6.22 15.47 27.27
C VAL A 16 -6.70 14.26 26.46
N TRP A 17 -7.27 14.51 25.27
CA TRP A 17 -7.51 13.45 24.27
C TRP A 17 -6.64 13.63 23.03
N SER A 18 -5.41 14.12 23.20
CA SER A 18 -4.29 13.77 22.35
C SER A 18 -3.89 12.33 22.63
N ALA A 19 -4.83 11.39 22.46
CA ALA A 19 -4.51 9.98 22.45
C ALA A 19 -3.49 9.81 21.33
N SER A 20 -2.27 9.47 21.75
CA SER A 20 -1.15 9.12 20.90
C SER A 20 -1.68 8.37 19.69
N VAL A 21 -1.62 9.02 18.52
CA VAL A 21 -1.80 8.35 17.24
C VAL A 21 -0.62 7.39 17.15
N THR A 22 -0.74 6.26 17.81
CA THR A 22 0.16 5.14 17.63
C THR A 22 -0.06 4.71 16.20
N ALA A 23 0.89 5.07 15.34
CA ALA A 23 1.04 4.44 14.04
C ALA A 23 0.93 2.94 14.30
N GLN A 24 -0.13 2.30 13.78
CA GLN A 24 -0.33 0.88 13.99
C GLN A 24 0.87 0.17 13.36
N GLU A 25 1.80 -0.28 14.19
CA GLU A 25 2.93 -1.06 13.72
C GLU A 25 2.37 -2.35 13.17
N LEU A 26 2.55 -2.58 11.86
CA LEU A 26 2.29 -3.86 11.23
C LEU A 26 3.03 -4.94 12.04
N LYS A 27 2.30 -5.73 12.83
CA LYS A 27 2.85 -6.90 13.50
C LYS A 27 3.01 -7.98 12.41
N VAL A 28 4.22 -8.10 11.88
CA VAL A 28 4.54 -9.09 10.85
C VAL A 28 4.70 -10.43 11.54
N GLU A 29 3.63 -11.22 11.59
CA GLU A 29 3.72 -12.61 12.00
C GLU A 29 4.31 -13.41 10.83
N ALA A 30 5.56 -13.83 11.01
CA ALA A 30 6.35 -14.68 10.13
C ALA A 30 6.47 -14.19 8.66
N VAL A 31 7.55 -13.43 8.42
CA VAL A 31 8.09 -13.13 7.09
C VAL A 31 8.16 -14.44 6.30
N SER A 32 7.47 -14.52 5.15
CA SER A 32 7.63 -15.69 4.27
C SER A 32 9.07 -15.72 3.75
N SER A 33 9.49 -16.90 3.31
CA SER A 33 10.81 -17.33 2.84
C SER A 33 11.53 -16.49 1.76
N VAL A 34 11.10 -15.26 1.46
CA VAL A 34 11.75 -14.42 0.45
C VAL A 34 12.95 -13.75 1.11
N SER A 35 14.15 -14.21 0.77
CA SER A 35 15.39 -13.55 1.18
C SER A 35 15.59 -12.28 0.38
N ILE A 36 15.89 -11.16 1.06
CA ILE A 36 16.19 -9.88 0.40
C ILE A 36 17.43 -9.98 -0.49
N ASP A 37 18.34 -10.90 -0.20
CA ASP A 37 19.58 -11.09 -0.95
C ASP A 37 19.31 -11.66 -2.36
N GLU A 38 18.26 -12.48 -2.49
CA GLU A 38 17.88 -13.12 -3.76
C GLU A 38 17.04 -12.22 -4.68
N LEU A 39 16.49 -11.13 -4.15
CA LEU A 39 15.68 -10.17 -4.92
C LEU A 39 16.57 -9.30 -5.83
N PRO A 40 16.01 -8.67 -6.89
CA PRO A 40 16.75 -7.69 -7.68
C PRO A 40 16.98 -6.39 -6.90
N GLU A 41 17.96 -5.59 -7.31
CA GLU A 41 18.25 -4.28 -6.69
C GLU A 41 17.04 -3.34 -6.76
N TYR A 42 16.30 -3.39 -7.86
CA TYR A 42 15.09 -2.59 -8.07
C TYR A 42 13.87 -3.47 -8.31
N VAL A 43 12.74 -3.11 -7.71
CA VAL A 43 11.44 -3.74 -7.92
C VAL A 43 10.41 -2.67 -8.22
N VAL A 44 9.59 -2.89 -9.25
CA VAL A 44 8.42 -2.06 -9.53
C VAL A 44 7.18 -2.81 -9.05
N VAL A 45 6.43 -2.19 -8.13
CA VAL A 45 5.19 -2.73 -7.58
C VAL A 45 4.03 -1.86 -8.06
N THR A 46 3.09 -2.47 -8.75
CA THR A 46 1.83 -1.84 -9.17
C THR A 46 0.82 -1.97 -8.04
N SER A 47 0.22 -0.85 -7.63
CA SER A 47 -0.93 -0.81 -6.72
C SER A 47 -2.17 -0.27 -7.43
N GLU A 48 -3.33 -0.90 -7.22
CA GLU A 48 -4.61 -0.47 -7.79
C GLU A 48 -5.67 -0.43 -6.69
N ASN A 49 -6.36 0.71 -6.55
CA ASN A 49 -7.47 0.81 -5.58
C ASN A 49 -8.61 -0.11 -6.02
N THR A 50 -9.05 -1.00 -5.13
CA THR A 50 -10.19 -1.88 -5.40
C THR A 50 -11.47 -1.32 -4.79
N LYS A 51 -12.59 -1.42 -5.52
CA LYS A 51 -13.91 -0.98 -5.04
C LYS A 51 -14.54 -1.93 -4.02
N LEU A 52 -13.93 -3.10 -3.77
CA LEU A 52 -14.46 -4.11 -2.86
C LEU A 52 -13.66 -4.15 -1.55
N ILE A 53 -14.31 -3.74 -0.46
CA ILE A 53 -13.97 -4.05 0.94
C ILE A 53 -12.51 -3.76 1.35
N GLY A 54 -12.06 -2.53 1.14
CA GLY A 54 -10.96 -1.92 1.91
C GLY A 54 -9.56 -2.49 1.67
N GLY A 55 -9.19 -2.76 0.41
CA GLY A 55 -7.84 -3.18 0.05
C GLY A 55 -7.37 -2.64 -1.29
N ILE A 56 -6.06 -2.62 -1.49
CA ILE A 56 -5.43 -2.39 -2.79
C ILE A 56 -5.10 -3.74 -3.44
N ASN A 57 -5.25 -3.83 -4.75
CA ASN A 57 -4.66 -4.90 -5.53
C ASN A 57 -3.18 -4.58 -5.74
N ILE A 58 -2.32 -5.59 -5.62
CA ILE A 58 -0.88 -5.44 -5.73
C ILE A 58 -0.41 -6.38 -6.83
N ASN A 59 0.42 -5.89 -7.75
CA ASN A 59 0.98 -6.71 -8.82
C ASN A 59 2.45 -6.36 -9.07
N ILE A 60 3.26 -7.35 -9.39
CA ILE A 60 4.66 -7.21 -9.78
C ILE A 60 4.81 -7.89 -11.14
N ASP A 61 5.36 -7.20 -12.13
CA ASP A 61 5.67 -7.85 -13.40
C ASP A 61 6.97 -8.64 -13.24
N TYR A 62 6.85 -9.96 -13.36
CA TYR A 62 7.95 -10.90 -13.22
C TYR A 62 8.09 -11.81 -14.44
N LYS A 63 7.20 -11.71 -15.43
CA LYS A 63 7.23 -12.59 -16.60
C LYS A 63 8.47 -12.27 -17.42
N LYS A 64 9.25 -13.30 -17.78
CA LYS A 64 10.51 -13.15 -18.53
C LYS A 64 11.62 -12.41 -17.76
N SER A 65 11.53 -12.35 -16.44
CA SER A 65 12.62 -11.86 -15.59
C SER A 65 13.46 -13.05 -15.12
N ASP A 66 14.78 -12.88 -15.02
CA ASP A 66 15.64 -13.88 -14.37
C ASP A 66 15.29 -14.07 -12.89
N TYR A 67 14.60 -13.09 -12.29
CA TYR A 67 14.10 -13.10 -10.92
C TYR A 67 12.64 -13.60 -10.82
N GLU A 68 12.10 -14.23 -11.86
CA GLU A 68 10.66 -14.59 -11.97
C GLU A 68 10.14 -15.30 -10.71
N LYS A 69 10.87 -16.32 -10.23
CA LYS A 69 10.46 -17.13 -9.07
C LYS A 69 10.35 -16.28 -7.80
N VAL A 70 11.40 -15.53 -7.47
CA VAL A 70 11.47 -14.75 -6.22
C VAL A 70 10.52 -13.56 -6.24
N LEU A 71 10.31 -12.93 -7.39
CA LEU A 71 9.34 -11.84 -7.56
C LEU A 71 7.90 -12.34 -7.43
N LYS A 72 7.60 -13.55 -7.92
CA LYS A 72 6.29 -14.19 -7.73
C LYS A 72 6.02 -14.51 -6.26
N GLU A 73 7.03 -14.97 -5.52
CA GLU A 73 6.92 -15.19 -4.07
C GLU A 73 6.72 -13.88 -3.31
N LEU A 74 7.43 -12.81 -3.68
CA LEU A 74 7.25 -11.46 -3.15
C LEU A 74 5.83 -10.94 -3.40
N GLU A 75 5.30 -11.06 -4.62
CA GLU A 75 3.92 -10.67 -4.95
C GLU A 75 2.91 -11.42 -4.07
N SER A 76 3.08 -12.74 -3.95
CA SER A 76 2.22 -13.60 -3.12
C SER A 76 2.25 -13.18 -1.64
N LEU A 77 3.42 -12.85 -1.11
CA LEU A 77 3.58 -12.33 0.25
C LEU A 77 2.83 -11.01 0.44
N LEU A 78 2.99 -10.05 -0.47
CA LEU A 78 2.36 -8.73 -0.41
C LEU A 78 0.83 -8.82 -0.54
N GLN A 79 0.32 -9.73 -1.37
CA GLN A 79 -1.12 -10.00 -1.51
C GLN A 79 -1.71 -10.77 -0.31
N ASN A 80 -0.88 -11.41 0.51
CA ASN A 80 -1.35 -12.22 1.62
C ASN A 80 -1.90 -11.36 2.78
N ARG A 81 -3.23 -11.22 2.80
CA ARG A 81 -3.96 -10.47 3.84
C ARG A 81 -3.77 -11.02 5.25
N LYS A 82 -3.37 -12.27 5.45
CA LYS A 82 -3.13 -12.83 6.79
C LYS A 82 -1.76 -12.46 7.35
N LYS A 83 -0.76 -12.26 6.47
CA LYS A 83 0.62 -11.98 6.87
C LYS A 83 0.90 -10.49 7.01
N LEU A 84 0.74 -9.73 5.92
CA LEU A 84 1.12 -8.31 5.89
C LEU A 84 -0.07 -7.36 6.00
N ARG A 85 -1.32 -7.83 5.81
CA ARG A 85 -2.54 -7.01 5.95
C ARG A 85 -2.46 -5.65 5.22
N ILE A 86 -1.89 -5.61 4.02
CA ILE A 86 -1.77 -4.35 3.24
C ILE A 86 -3.16 -3.90 2.77
N ARG A 87 -3.64 -2.76 3.26
CA ARG A 87 -4.97 -2.20 2.92
C ARG A 87 -4.89 -0.98 2.02
N ASN A 88 -3.79 -0.24 2.09
CA ASN A 88 -3.58 1.00 1.36
C ASN A 88 -2.12 1.13 0.90
N GLN A 89 -1.83 2.20 0.16
CA GLN A 89 -0.49 2.48 -0.37
C GLN A 89 0.55 2.74 0.73
N THR A 90 0.15 3.37 1.85
CA THR A 90 1.04 3.59 3.00
C THR A 90 1.45 2.27 3.65
N ASP A 91 0.53 1.31 3.78
CA ASP A 91 0.85 -0.02 4.30
C ASP A 91 1.83 -0.76 3.37
N LEU A 92 1.69 -0.59 2.06
CA LEU A 92 2.62 -1.15 1.08
C LEU A 92 4.02 -0.56 1.24
N LEU A 93 4.14 0.77 1.37
CA LEU A 93 5.42 1.46 1.63
C LEU A 93 6.08 0.92 2.91
N ASN A 94 5.29 0.77 3.98
CA ASN A 94 5.78 0.24 5.26
C ASN A 94 6.21 -1.22 5.14
N ALA A 95 5.44 -2.06 4.44
CA ALA A 95 5.78 -3.46 4.21
C ALA A 95 7.07 -3.61 3.41
N MET A 96 7.21 -2.88 2.30
CA MET A 96 8.44 -2.88 1.48
C MET A 96 9.65 -2.39 2.28
N SER A 97 9.48 -1.37 3.12
CA SER A 97 10.53 -0.90 4.02
C SER A 97 11.00 -1.97 5.01
N LYS A 98 10.07 -2.75 5.57
CA LYS A 98 10.39 -3.88 6.45
C LYS A 98 11.07 -5.04 5.72
N LEU A 99 10.74 -5.25 4.46
CA LEU A 99 11.39 -6.24 3.59
C LEU A 99 12.78 -5.82 3.12
N GLY A 100 13.21 -4.60 3.42
CA GLY A 100 14.56 -4.14 3.13
C GLY A 100 14.68 -3.25 1.89
N PHE A 101 13.56 -2.72 1.39
CA PHE A 101 13.55 -1.75 0.29
C PHE A 101 13.36 -0.31 0.77
N GLU A 102 13.73 0.64 -0.08
CA GLU A 102 13.49 2.06 0.04
C GLU A 102 12.62 2.51 -1.13
N TYR A 103 11.71 3.43 -0.85
CA TYR A 103 10.91 4.04 -1.90
C TYR A 103 11.75 5.02 -2.70
N VAL A 104 11.70 4.93 -4.03
CA VAL A 104 12.44 5.81 -4.95
C VAL A 104 11.50 6.81 -5.61
N ASN A 105 10.44 6.32 -6.26
CA ASN A 105 9.52 7.14 -7.03
C ASN A 105 8.20 6.41 -7.29
N ALA A 106 7.20 7.15 -7.77
CA ALA A 106 5.94 6.60 -8.26
C ALA A 106 5.52 7.28 -9.57
N TYR A 107 4.85 6.52 -10.43
CA TYR A 107 4.26 7.03 -11.66
C TYR A 107 2.90 6.37 -11.91
N ASN A 108 2.01 7.09 -12.58
CA ASN A 108 0.68 6.58 -12.88
C ASN A 108 0.78 5.43 -13.90
N GLY A 109 0.13 4.31 -13.58
CA GLY A 109 -0.12 3.27 -14.56
C GLY A 109 -1.13 3.75 -15.58
N LYS A 110 -1.00 3.30 -16.83
CA LYS A 110 -2.01 3.57 -17.86
C LYS A 110 -3.35 3.00 -17.36
N GLU A 111 -4.36 3.87 -17.27
CA GLU A 111 -5.74 3.44 -17.06
C GLU A 111 -6.22 2.78 -18.35
N ASN A 112 -6.40 1.47 -18.33
CA ASN A 112 -7.14 0.81 -19.40
C ASN A 112 -8.61 1.16 -19.21
N ASN A 113 -9.04 2.28 -19.78
CA ASN A 113 -10.46 2.54 -20.04
C ASN A 113 -10.93 1.47 -21.02
N ILE A 114 -11.59 0.43 -20.51
CA ILE A 114 -12.28 -0.56 -21.34
C ILE A 114 -13.53 0.15 -21.86
N SER A 115 -13.41 0.84 -22.99
CA SER A 115 -14.56 1.27 -23.79
C SER A 115 -14.97 0.10 -24.68
N LEU A 116 -15.92 -0.72 -24.22
CA LEU A 116 -16.66 -1.63 -25.10
C LEU A 116 -17.80 -0.84 -25.74
N GLY A 117 -17.69 -0.53 -27.03
CA GLY A 117 -18.74 0.17 -27.76
C GLY A 117 -18.74 -0.18 -29.24
N SER A 118 -19.69 -1.01 -29.65
CA SER A 118 -20.10 -1.20 -31.05
C SER A 118 -21.52 -0.67 -31.16
N GLY A 119 -21.71 0.48 -31.83
CA GLY A 119 -23.02 1.07 -32.07
C GLY A 119 -23.13 2.52 -31.61
N LYS A 120 -23.88 3.33 -32.37
CA LYS A 120 -23.92 4.80 -32.37
C LYS A 120 -24.57 5.49 -31.16
N ASP A 121 -24.74 4.81 -30.04
CA ASP A 121 -25.31 5.41 -28.82
C ASP A 121 -24.31 5.29 -27.68
N VAL A 122 -23.65 6.41 -27.38
CA VAL A 122 -22.66 6.52 -26.31
C VAL A 122 -23.40 6.68 -24.97
N GLU A 123 -23.80 5.57 -24.36
CA GLU A 123 -23.97 5.56 -22.91
C GLU A 123 -22.57 5.46 -22.27
N VAL A 124 -22.08 6.60 -21.77
CA VAL A 124 -20.95 6.63 -20.84
C VAL A 124 -21.45 6.01 -19.52
N ILE A 125 -21.53 4.69 -19.44
CA ILE A 125 -21.71 4.00 -18.17
C ILE A 125 -20.47 4.32 -17.35
N GLY A 126 -20.67 5.11 -16.28
CA GLY A 126 -19.64 5.72 -15.43
C GLY A 126 -18.65 4.72 -14.81
N GLY A 127 -17.72 4.23 -15.61
CA GLY A 127 -16.58 3.43 -15.18
C GLY A 127 -15.64 4.33 -14.41
N GLN A 128 -15.83 4.45 -13.10
CA GLN A 128 -14.89 5.22 -12.27
C GLN A 128 -13.47 4.69 -12.52
N ALA A 129 -12.58 5.60 -12.88
CA ALA A 129 -11.17 5.38 -13.12
C ALA A 129 -10.56 4.49 -12.03
N LYS A 130 -10.00 3.34 -12.43
CA LYS A 130 -9.20 2.51 -11.54
C LYS A 130 -7.84 3.17 -11.40
N TYR A 131 -7.66 3.95 -10.34
CA TYR A 131 -6.36 4.56 -10.05
C TYR A 131 -5.31 3.48 -9.83
N ARG A 132 -4.40 3.37 -10.79
CA ARG A 132 -3.24 2.47 -10.78
C ARG A 132 -1.97 3.28 -10.63
N VAL A 133 -1.16 2.94 -9.65
CA VAL A 133 0.12 3.61 -9.36
C VAL A 133 1.23 2.57 -9.34
N ASN A 134 2.25 2.77 -10.17
CA ASN A 134 3.47 1.98 -10.16
C ASN A 134 4.48 2.65 -9.21
N MET A 135 4.96 1.91 -8.23
CA MET A 135 5.92 2.38 -7.24
C MET A 135 7.25 1.67 -7.44
N VAL A 136 8.32 2.44 -7.49
CA VAL A 136 9.69 1.94 -7.66
C VAL A 136 10.34 1.85 -6.28
N PHE A 137 10.88 0.68 -6.00
CA PHE A 137 11.58 0.35 -4.76
C PHE A 137 13.01 -0.07 -5.08
N LYS A 138 13.98 0.43 -4.29
CA LYS A 138 15.39 0.04 -4.36
C LYS A 138 15.77 -0.72 -3.09
N LYS A 139 16.61 -1.76 -3.15
CA LYS A 139 17.16 -2.36 -1.93
C LYS A 139 17.88 -1.29 -1.08
N LYS A 140 17.75 -1.35 0.25
CA LYS A 140 18.53 -0.52 1.17
C LYS A 140 20.02 -0.78 0.98
N GLU A 141 20.85 0.23 1.16
CA GLU A 141 22.32 0.14 0.97
C GLU A 141 22.94 -1.06 1.70
N LYS A 142 22.49 -1.35 2.92
CA LYS A 142 22.97 -2.50 3.71
C LYS A 142 22.70 -3.89 3.11
N TYR A 143 21.86 -3.99 2.07
CA TYR A 143 21.56 -5.21 1.32
C TYR A 143 22.07 -5.16 -0.12
N GLN A 144 22.73 -4.07 -0.52
CA GLN A 144 23.44 -3.98 -1.80
C GLN A 144 24.81 -4.62 -1.56
N SER A 145 24.97 -5.86 -2.04
CA SER A 145 26.22 -6.62 -1.97
C SER A 145 27.06 -6.39 -3.21
#